data_AF-A0AAE0R4N1-F1
#
_entry.id   AF-A0AAE0R4N1-F1
#
_cell.length_a   1.000
_cell.length_b   1.000
_cell.length_c   1.000
_cell.angle_alpha   90.00
_cell.angle_beta   90.00
_cell.angle_gamma   90.00
#
_symmetry.space_group_name_H-M   'P 1'
#
loop_
_entity.id
_entity.type
_entity.pdbx_description
1 polymer ?
#
loop_
_entity_poly.entity_id
_entity_poly.type
_entity_poly.pdbx_seq_one_letter_code
_entity_poly.pdbx_strand_id
1 'polypeptide(L)'
;MACWSLYMLLLLLSCDVTLTKKKKTEKKETNTLSRGWGDGITWVETYEEALGKAKESNKPLMIIHHLDECPYSQDPSLTVRTDITSKYSNRKFTYEPEDMDLLEENMVKAKKPFHMEL
;
A
#
# COMPACT_ATOMS: atom_id res chain seq x y z
N MET A 1 56.34 24.42 15.96
CA MET A 1 55.45 23.29 16.31
C MET A 1 54.00 23.68 16.65
N ALA A 2 53.66 24.97 16.83
CA ALA A 2 52.28 25.41 17.12
C ALA A 2 51.32 25.48 15.91
N CYS A 3 51.84 25.44 14.68
CA CYS A 3 51.02 25.59 13.47
C CYS A 3 50.17 24.34 13.14
N TRP A 4 50.64 23.15 13.56
CA TRP A 4 49.92 21.89 13.35
C TRP A 4 48.83 21.67 14.40
N SER A 5 48.99 22.24 15.59
CA SER A 5 47.98 22.17 16.66
C SER A 5 46.74 22.99 16.31
N LEU A 6 46.90 24.16 15.69
CA LEU A 6 45.79 24.96 15.18
C LEU A 6 45.07 24.29 14.00
N TYR A 7 45.79 23.57 13.14
CA TYR A 7 45.20 22.85 12.00
C TYR A 7 44.35 21.65 12.45
N MET A 8 44.78 20.92 13.48
CA MET A 8 44.03 19.81 14.05
C MET A 8 42.77 20.27 14.81
N LEU A 9 42.82 21.44 15.47
CA LEU A 9 41.65 22.06 16.11
C LEU A 9 40.62 22.58 15.09
N LEU A 10 41.08 23.13 13.96
CA LEU A 10 40.22 23.56 12.85
C LEU A 10 39.52 22.38 12.15
N LEU A 11 40.19 21.22 12.04
CA LEU A 11 39.59 20.00 11.49
C LEU A 11 38.49 19.43 12.39
N LEU A 12 38.66 19.46 13.70
CA LEU A 12 37.66 18.94 14.66
C LEU A 12 36.38 19.79 14.71
N LEU A 13 36.47 21.12 14.54
CA LEU A 13 35.32 22.02 14.45
C LEU A 13 34.50 21.86 13.16
N SER A 14 35.04 21.21 12.13
CA SER A 14 34.36 20.99 10.85
C SER A 14 33.54 19.69 10.79
N CYS A 15 33.72 18.79 11.76
CA CYS A 15 33.03 17.49 11.79
C CYS A 15 31.54 17.58 12.20
N ASP A 16 31.13 18.63 12.91
CA ASP A 16 29.76 18.73 13.44
C ASP A 16 28.70 19.11 12.40
N VAL A 17 29.10 19.73 11.27
CA VAL A 17 28.14 20.29 10.28
C VAL A 17 27.68 19.26 9.22
N THR A 18 28.32 18.10 9.11
CA THR A 18 27.94 17.07 8.12
C THR A 18 27.00 15.98 8.64
N LEU A 19 26.55 16.03 9.90
CA LEU A 19 25.62 15.05 10.47
C LEU A 19 24.24 15.64 10.77
N THR A 20 23.68 16.47 9.88
CA THR A 20 22.24 16.73 9.90
C THR A 20 21.64 16.61 8.50
N LYS A 21 20.60 15.78 8.40
CA LYS A 21 19.72 15.57 7.24
C LYS A 21 20.30 14.85 6.01
N LYS A 22 20.63 13.57 6.17
CA LYS A 22 20.03 12.58 5.25
C LYS A 22 18.66 12.22 5.82
N LYS A 23 17.60 12.88 5.35
CA LYS A 23 16.28 12.23 5.32
C LYS A 23 16.48 11.02 4.40
N LYS A 24 16.87 9.89 4.98
CA LYS A 24 16.72 8.59 4.36
C LYS A 24 15.22 8.47 4.17
N THR A 25 14.72 8.79 2.98
CA THR A 25 13.47 8.20 2.53
C THR A 25 13.72 6.72 2.68
N GLU A 26 13.15 6.15 3.73
CA GLU A 26 13.15 4.73 3.97
C GLU A 26 12.48 4.14 2.73
N LYS A 27 13.30 3.63 1.81
CA LYS A 27 12.81 2.84 0.69
C LYS A 27 12.30 1.58 1.36
N LYS A 28 11.03 1.62 1.77
CA LYS A 28 10.29 0.51 2.34
C LYS A 28 10.57 -0.68 1.43
N GLU A 29 11.22 -1.71 1.97
CA GLU A 29 11.58 -2.90 1.22
C GLU A 29 10.37 -3.35 0.42
N THR A 30 10.55 -3.41 -0.90
CA THR A 30 9.53 -3.85 -1.83
C THR A 30 9.26 -5.32 -1.51
N ASN A 31 8.19 -5.58 -0.76
CA ASN A 31 7.71 -6.94 -0.54
C ASN A 31 7.32 -7.50 -1.91
N THR A 32 7.94 -8.60 -2.35
CA THR A 32 7.59 -9.29 -3.61
C THR A 32 6.11 -9.69 -3.66
N LEU A 33 5.50 -9.86 -2.49
CA LEU A 33 4.07 -10.15 -2.33
C LEU A 33 3.15 -9.02 -2.79
N SER A 34 3.63 -7.77 -2.88
CA SER A 34 2.78 -6.64 -3.23
C SER A 34 2.24 -6.73 -4.65
N ARG A 35 2.99 -7.35 -5.59
CA ARG A 35 2.58 -7.57 -7.00
C ARG A 35 1.92 -6.34 -7.65
N GLY A 36 2.36 -5.13 -7.31
CA GLY A 36 1.79 -3.87 -7.83
C GLY A 36 0.54 -3.34 -7.11
N TRP A 37 -0.02 -4.07 -6.15
CA TRP A 37 -1.16 -3.63 -5.33
C TRP A 37 -0.80 -2.63 -4.22
N GLY A 38 0.49 -2.43 -3.96
CA GLY A 38 0.99 -1.40 -3.06
C GLY A 38 2.16 -1.87 -2.20
N ASP A 39 3.36 -1.36 -2.49
CA ASP A 39 4.59 -1.64 -1.72
C ASP A 39 4.53 -1.03 -0.30
N GLY A 40 3.63 -0.07 -0.11
CA GLY A 40 3.31 0.57 1.16
C GLY A 40 2.57 -0.32 2.16
N ILE A 41 2.19 -1.54 1.81
CA ILE A 41 1.33 -2.41 2.63
C ILE A 41 2.15 -3.58 3.18
N THR A 42 1.86 -3.97 4.43
CA THR A 42 2.42 -5.20 5.03
C THR A 42 1.57 -6.39 4.58
N TRP A 43 2.02 -7.04 3.53
CA TRP A 43 1.33 -8.21 2.96
C TRP A 43 1.54 -9.46 3.82
N VAL A 44 0.54 -10.32 3.84
CA VAL A 44 0.56 -11.62 4.52
C VAL A 44 0.22 -12.68 3.47
N GLU A 45 1.03 -13.74 3.41
CA GLU A 45 0.88 -14.77 2.38
C GLU A 45 -0.19 -15.82 2.76
N THR A 46 -0.33 -16.14 4.05
CA THR A 46 -1.24 -17.19 4.54
C THR A 46 -2.53 -16.61 5.12
N TYR A 47 -3.63 -17.34 4.92
CA TYR A 47 -4.95 -16.92 5.39
C TYR A 47 -5.04 -16.89 6.91
N GLU A 48 -4.46 -17.89 7.58
CA GLU A 48 -4.52 -18.09 9.01
C GLU A 48 -3.79 -16.97 9.77
N GLU A 49 -2.60 -16.59 9.27
CA GLU A 49 -1.84 -15.47 9.82
C GLU A 49 -2.59 -14.14 9.62
N ALA A 50 -3.18 -13.94 8.43
CA ALA A 50 -3.94 -12.75 8.14
C ALA A 50 -5.19 -12.63 9.04
N LEU A 51 -5.86 -13.76 9.31
CA LEU A 51 -6.99 -13.84 10.22
C LEU A 51 -6.59 -13.57 11.68
N GLY A 52 -5.43 -14.08 12.12
CA GLY A 52 -4.88 -13.77 13.45
C GLY A 52 -4.65 -12.27 13.63
N LYS A 53 -3.95 -11.65 12.68
CA LYS A 53 -3.67 -10.20 12.69
C LYS A 53 -4.95 -9.35 12.61
N ALA A 54 -5.94 -9.78 11.82
CA ALA A 54 -7.22 -9.07 11.73
C ALA A 54 -7.97 -9.08 13.08
N LYS A 55 -8.00 -10.23 13.77
CA LYS A 55 -8.61 -10.35 15.10
C LYS A 55 -7.88 -9.52 16.15
N GLU A 56 -6.55 -9.60 16.19
CA GLU A 56 -5.72 -8.85 17.15
C GLU A 56 -5.85 -7.34 16.96
N SER A 57 -5.91 -6.87 15.71
CA SER A 57 -5.99 -5.45 15.40
C SER A 57 -7.41 -4.89 15.32
N ASN A 58 -8.44 -5.75 15.42
CA ASN A 58 -9.84 -5.42 15.20
C ASN A 58 -10.07 -4.66 13.87
N LYS A 59 -9.42 -5.10 12.80
CA LYS A 59 -9.51 -4.50 11.45
C LYS A 59 -10.11 -5.49 10.46
N PRO A 60 -10.84 -5.01 9.44
CA PRO A 60 -11.38 -5.87 8.40
C PRO A 60 -10.25 -6.52 7.58
N LEU A 61 -10.45 -7.79 7.21
CA LEU A 61 -9.54 -8.54 6.37
C LEU A 61 -9.97 -8.43 4.90
N MET A 62 -9.06 -8.01 4.02
CA MET A 62 -9.27 -7.96 2.57
C MET A 62 -8.40 -9.04 1.90
N ILE A 63 -9.03 -9.93 1.13
CA ILE A 63 -8.36 -11.04 0.44
C ILE A 63 -8.40 -10.77 -1.07
N ILE A 64 -7.24 -10.83 -1.71
CA ILE A 64 -7.11 -10.65 -3.16
C ILE A 64 -6.60 -11.97 -3.74
N HIS A 65 -7.45 -12.64 -4.52
CA HIS A 65 -7.03 -13.80 -5.28
C HIS A 65 -6.30 -13.32 -6.55
N HIS A 66 -4.99 -13.53 -6.59
CA HIS A 66 -4.14 -13.20 -7.73
C HIS A 66 -3.59 -14.47 -8.36
N LEU A 67 -3.57 -14.53 -9.69
CA LEU A 67 -2.93 -15.59 -10.46
C LEU A 67 -1.91 -14.95 -11.40
N ASP A 68 -0.65 -15.38 -11.31
CA ASP A 68 0.47 -14.75 -12.02
C ASP A 68 0.37 -14.86 -13.56
N GLU A 69 -0.33 -15.89 -14.07
CA GLU A 69 -0.53 -16.13 -15.50
C GLU A 69 -1.83 -15.54 -16.06
N CYS A 70 -2.62 -14.83 -15.24
CA CYS A 70 -3.88 -14.25 -15.70
C CYS A 70 -3.65 -12.84 -16.28
N PRO A 71 -3.99 -12.56 -17.56
CA PRO A 71 -3.78 -11.24 -18.15
C PRO A 71 -4.60 -10.14 -17.44
N TYR A 72 -5.74 -10.50 -16.86
CA TYR A 72 -6.60 -9.61 -16.09
C TYR A 72 -6.05 -9.25 -14.69
N SER A 73 -5.13 -10.07 -14.17
CA SER A 73 -4.52 -9.86 -12.86
C SER A 73 -3.24 -9.01 -12.93
N GLN A 74 -2.65 -8.86 -14.13
CA GLN A 74 -1.41 -8.09 -14.34
C GLN A 74 -1.60 -6.58 -14.14
N ASP A 75 -2.76 -6.05 -14.55
CA ASP A 75 -3.11 -4.65 -14.32
C ASP A 75 -4.51 -4.54 -13.72
N PRO A 76 -4.62 -4.39 -12.39
CA PRO A 76 -5.89 -4.20 -11.74
C PRO A 76 -6.58 -2.89 -12.13
N SER A 77 -5.86 -1.89 -12.68
CA SER A 77 -6.52 -0.66 -13.13
C SER A 77 -7.42 -0.88 -14.36
N LEU A 78 -7.16 -1.94 -15.13
CA LEU A 78 -7.98 -2.34 -16.28
C LEU A 78 -9.17 -3.21 -15.88
N THR A 79 -9.16 -3.80 -14.68
CA THR A 79 -10.14 -4.81 -14.27
C THR A 79 -10.95 -4.43 -13.04
N VAL A 80 -10.44 -3.50 -12.22
CA VAL A 80 -11.19 -2.87 -11.15
C VAL A 80 -12.27 -2.00 -11.78
N ARG A 81 -13.51 -2.40 -11.56
CA ARG A 81 -14.68 -1.65 -11.99
C ARG A 81 -14.80 -0.32 -11.27
N THR A 82 -14.40 0.76 -11.94
CA THR A 82 -14.49 2.13 -11.42
C THR A 82 -15.91 2.70 -11.42
N ASP A 83 -16.86 2.02 -12.06
CA ASP A 83 -18.27 2.37 -12.07
C ASP A 83 -19.02 1.86 -10.82
N ILE A 84 -18.42 0.90 -10.09
CA ILE A 84 -18.91 0.45 -8.79
C ILE A 84 -18.22 1.29 -7.72
N THR A 85 -18.87 2.38 -7.32
CA THR A 85 -18.38 3.26 -6.26
C THR A 85 -19.37 3.37 -5.11
N SER A 86 -18.84 3.60 -3.92
CA SER A 86 -19.61 4.02 -2.76
C SER A 86 -20.09 5.46 -2.90
N LYS A 87 -20.97 5.90 -1.99
CA LYS A 87 -21.41 7.29 -1.89
C LYS A 87 -20.32 8.26 -1.41
N TYR A 88 -19.19 7.75 -0.90
CA TYR A 88 -18.15 8.56 -0.28
C TYR A 88 -17.02 8.86 -1.26
N SER A 89 -16.80 10.14 -1.55
CA SER A 89 -15.75 10.59 -2.48
C SER A 89 -14.33 10.27 -1.99
N ASN A 90 -14.10 10.28 -0.68
CA ASN A 90 -12.80 10.00 -0.05
C ASN A 90 -12.58 8.52 0.28
N ARG A 91 -13.63 7.68 0.21
CA ARG A 91 -13.60 6.25 0.59
C ARG A 91 -14.41 5.42 -0.42
N LYS A 92 -13.94 5.41 -1.67
CA LYS A 92 -14.66 4.91 -2.86
C LYS A 92 -15.18 3.47 -2.77
N PHE A 93 -14.64 2.63 -1.90
CA PHE A 93 -15.01 1.21 -1.77
C PHE A 93 -15.52 0.83 -0.37
N THR A 94 -15.80 1.82 0.47
CA THR A 94 -16.30 1.61 1.84
C THR A 94 -17.82 1.77 1.87
N TYR A 95 -18.49 0.91 2.63
CA TYR A 95 -19.92 0.98 2.91
C TYR A 95 -20.11 1.13 4.42
N GLU A 96 -21.07 1.97 4.83
CA GLU A 96 -21.52 2.04 6.23
C GLU A 96 -22.82 1.22 6.40
N PRO A 97 -23.25 0.88 7.63
CA PRO A 97 -24.46 0.08 7.85
C PRO A 97 -25.75 0.68 7.24
N GLU A 98 -25.76 1.97 6.96
CA GLU A 98 -26.86 2.68 6.31
C GLU A 98 -26.86 2.53 4.78
N ASP A 99 -25.77 2.01 4.18
CA ASP A 99 -25.54 1.90 2.73
C ASP A 99 -25.82 0.50 2.19
N MET A 100 -26.55 -0.33 2.93
CA MET A 100 -26.74 -1.74 2.59
C MET A 100 -27.51 -1.93 1.28
N ASP A 101 -28.48 -1.05 0.98
CA ASP A 101 -29.23 -1.11 -0.29
C ASP A 101 -28.32 -0.77 -1.49
N LEU A 102 -27.43 0.21 -1.34
CA LEU A 102 -26.44 0.56 -2.36
C LEU A 102 -25.41 -0.55 -2.55
N LEU A 103 -24.99 -1.20 -1.45
CA LEU A 103 -24.12 -2.37 -1.50
C LEU A 103 -24.77 -3.49 -2.31
N GLU A 104 -26.04 -3.80 -2.06
CA GLU A 104 -26.77 -4.82 -2.80
C GLU A 104 -26.81 -4.50 -4.30
N GLU A 105 -27.16 -3.26 -4.68
CA GLU A 105 -27.17 -2.83 -6.08
C GLU A 105 -25.77 -3.01 -6.73
N ASN A 106 -24.72 -2.62 -6.01
CA ASN A 106 -23.34 -2.75 -6.45
C ASN A 106 -22.90 -4.21 -6.59
N MET A 107 -23.37 -5.10 -5.71
CA MET A 107 -23.11 -6.56 -5.81
C MET A 107 -23.83 -7.18 -7.01
N VAL A 108 -25.07 -6.77 -7.28
CA VAL A 108 -25.81 -7.19 -8.49
C VAL A 108 -25.09 -6.72 -9.75
N LYS A 109 -24.56 -5.50 -9.76
CA LYS A 109 -23.73 -4.99 -10.85
C LYS A 109 -22.44 -5.79 -10.98
N ALA A 110 -21.73 -6.05 -9.89
CA ALA A 110 -20.45 -6.78 -9.89
C ALA A 110 -20.57 -8.20 -10.47
N LYS A 111 -21.70 -8.86 -10.27
CA LYS A 111 -21.98 -10.20 -10.82
C LYS A 111 -22.10 -10.21 -12.35
N LYS A 112 -22.40 -9.06 -12.97
CA LYS A 112 -22.46 -8.97 -14.43
C LYS A 112 -21.02 -8.90 -14.97
N PRO A 113 -20.64 -9.81 -15.89
CA PRO A 113 -19.33 -9.76 -16.51
C PRO A 113 -19.16 -8.40 -17.17
N PHE A 114 -18.03 -7.76 -16.89
CA PHE A 114 -17.66 -6.51 -17.55
C PHE A 114 -17.27 -6.88 -18.98
N HIS A 115 -18.14 -6.63 -19.95
CA HIS A 115 -17.83 -6.78 -21.37
C HIS A 115 -16.83 -5.70 -21.75
N MET A 116 -15.54 -5.98 -21.57
CA MET A 116 -14.54 -5.41 -22.46
C MET A 116 -14.51 -6.32 -23.68
N GLU A 117 -15.39 -6.04 -24.64
CA GLU A 117 -15.15 -6.57 -25.98
C GLU A 117 -13.82 -5.98 -26.45
N LEU A 118 -12.87 -6.86 -26.71
CA LEU A 118 -11.58 -6.60 -27.35
C LEU A 118 -11.72 -6.90 -28.84
#